data_AF-A0A7J7JWR7-F1
#
_entry.id   AF-A0A7J7JWR7-F1
#
_cell.length_a   1.000
_cell.length_b   1.000
_cell.length_c   1.000
_cell.angle_alpha   90.00
_cell.angle_beta   90.00
_cell.angle_gamma   90.00
#
_symmetry.space_group_name_H-M   'P 1'
#
loop_
_entity.id
_entity.type
_entity.pdbx_description
1 polymer ?
#
loop_
_entity_poly.entity_id
_entity_poly.type
_entity_poly.pdbx_seq_one_letter_code
_entity_poly.pdbx_strand_id
1 'polypeptide(L)'
;MICVNSSRDPRAGFQNGFWLIKILMFLGSIIGGFFLPWDVMATPWMIIGMVASFIFILIQLILIVDFAYAITESMLAKYEENDHKGWYICMLLLAIFFYAISLTGMVFMYIYYGKSTDVTQKPGCDRHNAFLSINIILIVIVSVLSILPPIQNKIPKSGLLQPAFLSMYITYLTWSAISNDTECTPTLEDIYTSLGGMSSIILILMC
;
A
#
# COMPACT_ATOMS: atom_id res chain seq x y z
N MET A 1 12.54 14.00 20.93
CA MET A 1 13.25 15.29 20.80
C MET A 1 12.20 16.36 20.62
N ILE A 2 11.93 17.14 21.66
CA ILE A 2 10.87 18.15 21.65
C ILE A 2 11.54 19.51 21.75
N CYS A 3 11.10 20.48 20.92
CA CYS A 3 11.62 21.84 20.88
C CYS A 3 13.15 21.93 20.68
N VAL A 4 13.63 21.29 19.60
CA VAL A 4 15.02 21.44 19.12
C VAL A 4 14.98 22.43 17.96
N ASN A 5 15.65 23.57 18.12
CA ASN A 5 15.66 24.65 17.12
C ASN A 5 17.01 24.76 16.39
N SER A 6 18.05 24.08 16.88
CA SER A 6 19.39 24.15 16.31
C SER A 6 20.06 22.79 16.25
N SER A 7 20.72 22.50 15.13
CA SER A 7 21.52 21.28 14.94
C SER A 7 22.79 21.24 15.79
N ARG A 8 23.13 22.35 16.46
CA ARG A 8 24.25 22.43 17.42
C ARG A 8 23.84 22.15 18.86
N ASP A 9 22.56 21.87 19.11
CA ASP A 9 22.13 21.48 20.45
C ASP A 9 22.90 20.23 20.90
N PRO A 10 23.36 20.15 22.16
CA PRO A 10 24.11 18.98 22.66
C PRO A 10 23.32 17.67 22.53
N ARG A 11 22.00 17.76 22.41
CA ARG A 11 21.06 16.65 22.12
C ARG A 11 21.31 16.01 20.74
N ALA A 12 21.77 16.78 19.75
CA ALA A 12 22.07 16.29 18.40
C ALA A 12 23.29 15.34 18.40
N GLY A 13 24.29 15.61 19.25
CA GLY A 13 25.43 14.70 19.43
C GLY A 13 25.01 13.32 19.97
N PHE A 14 24.05 13.30 20.90
CA PHE A 14 23.48 12.05 21.39
C PHE A 14 22.65 11.32 20.33
N GLN A 15 21.88 12.06 19.52
CA GLN A 15 21.06 11.50 18.43
C GLN A 15 21.88 10.85 17.31
N ASN A 16 22.97 11.48 16.90
CA ASN A 16 23.73 11.04 15.72
C ASN A 16 24.90 10.11 16.10
N GLY A 17 25.42 10.24 17.33
CA GLY A 17 26.62 9.53 17.77
C GLY A 17 26.38 8.10 18.27
N PHE A 18 25.92 7.96 19.52
CA PHE A 18 25.95 6.72 20.32
C PHE A 18 25.10 5.55 19.76
N TRP A 19 25.51 4.98 18.63
CA TRP A 19 24.83 3.87 17.96
C TRP A 19 24.94 2.56 18.73
N LEU A 20 26.11 2.25 19.29
CA LEU A 20 26.31 1.01 20.05
C LEU A 20 25.35 0.90 21.25
N ILE A 21 25.22 1.97 22.04
CA ILE A 21 24.33 1.99 23.21
C ILE A 21 22.87 1.84 22.76
N LYS A 22 22.44 2.48 21.67
CA LYS A 22 21.08 2.35 21.13
C LYS A 22 20.76 0.93 20.70
N ILE A 23 21.70 0.29 19.99
CA ILE A 23 21.55 -1.10 19.56
C ILE A 23 21.45 -2.02 20.79
N LEU A 24 22.32 -1.84 21.79
CA LEU A 24 22.26 -2.63 23.02
C LEU A 24 20.95 -2.43 23.78
N MET A 25 20.45 -1.19 23.88
CA MET A 25 19.16 -0.90 24.51
C MET A 25 18.00 -1.54 23.74
N PHE A 26 18.02 -1.47 22.41
CA PHE A 26 17.02 -2.11 21.56
C PHE A 26 17.03 -3.63 21.71
N LEU A 27 18.19 -4.28 21.61
CA LEU A 27 18.33 -5.72 21.82
C LEU A 27 17.92 -6.13 23.24
N GLY A 28 18.30 -5.34 24.25
CA GLY A 28 17.87 -5.53 25.63
C GLY A 28 16.36 -5.48 25.79
N SER A 29 15.67 -4.56 25.09
CA SER A 29 14.21 -4.49 25.10
C SER A 29 13.54 -5.70 24.41
N ILE A 30 14.13 -6.23 23.33
CA ILE A 30 13.64 -7.46 22.68
C ILE A 30 13.79 -8.65 23.63
N ILE A 31 14.98 -8.83 24.23
CA ILE A 31 15.24 -9.92 25.18
C ILE A 31 14.33 -9.79 26.40
N GLY A 32 14.19 -8.58 26.95
CA GLY A 32 13.28 -8.28 28.05
C GLY A 32 11.82 -8.61 27.72
N GLY A 33 11.40 -8.39 26.48
CA GLY A 33 10.08 -8.74 25.97
C GLY A 33 9.68 -10.21 26.17
N PHE A 34 10.63 -11.15 26.05
CA PHE A 34 10.36 -12.58 26.23
C PHE A 34 9.99 -12.97 27.66
N PHE A 35 10.35 -12.15 28.66
CA PHE A 35 10.03 -12.41 30.05
C PHE A 35 8.65 -11.87 30.45
N LEU A 36 7.93 -11.16 29.55
CA LEU A 36 6.59 -10.68 29.85
C LEU A 36 5.55 -11.81 29.71
N PRO A 37 4.64 -11.97 30.70
CA PRO A 37 3.56 -12.95 30.63
C PRO A 37 2.53 -12.59 29.55
N TRP A 38 2.19 -13.57 28.70
CA TRP A 38 1.38 -13.38 27.48
C TRP A 38 -0.10 -13.06 27.76
N ASP A 39 -0.66 -13.73 28.76
CA ASP A 39 -2.07 -13.66 29.17
C ASP A 39 -2.53 -12.25 29.54
N VAL A 40 -1.65 -11.44 30.14
CA VAL A 40 -1.97 -10.06 30.53
C VAL A 40 -1.57 -9.01 29.48
N MET A 41 -0.64 -9.34 28.58
CA MET A 41 -0.09 -8.37 27.60
C MET A 41 -0.71 -8.46 26.21
N ALA A 42 -1.29 -9.59 25.81
CA ALA A 42 -1.77 -9.79 24.44
C ALA A 42 -2.84 -8.76 24.02
N THR A 43 -3.88 -8.57 24.83
CA THR A 43 -5.00 -7.68 24.47
C THR A 43 -4.60 -6.20 24.44
N PRO A 44 -3.90 -5.65 25.45
CA PRO A 44 -3.41 -4.26 25.39
C PRO A 44 -2.48 -4.02 24.19
N TRP A 45 -1.58 -4.97 23.90
CA TRP A 45 -0.63 -4.83 22.80
C TRP A 45 -1.32 -4.89 21.43
N MET A 46 -2.36 -5.72 21.29
CA MET A 46 -3.21 -5.74 20.09
C MET A 46 -3.89 -4.38 19.85
N ILE A 47 -4.47 -3.77 20.89
CA ILE A 47 -5.16 -2.47 20.76
C ILE A 47 -4.15 -1.37 20.38
N ILE A 48 -3.01 -1.32 21.07
CA ILE A 48 -1.94 -0.35 20.75
C ILE A 48 -1.46 -0.57 19.31
N GLY A 49 -1.26 -1.82 18.90
CA GLY A 49 -0.86 -2.20 17.55
C GLY A 49 -1.87 -1.77 16.49
N MET A 50 -3.16 -1.99 16.72
CA MET A 50 -4.23 -1.55 15.80
C MET A 50 -4.25 -0.03 15.63
N VAL A 51 -4.19 0.73 16.74
CA VAL A 51 -4.19 2.20 16.70
C VAL A 51 -2.92 2.74 16.02
N ALA A 52 -1.76 2.20 16.38
CA ALA A 52 -0.48 2.59 15.78
C ALA A 52 -0.44 2.26 14.29
N SER A 53 -0.91 1.08 13.88
CA SER A 53 -0.99 0.65 12.49
C SER A 53 -1.92 1.55 11.67
N PHE A 54 -3.09 1.91 12.21
CA PHE A 54 -4.01 2.83 11.53
C PHE A 54 -3.36 4.19 11.25
N ILE A 55 -2.70 4.78 12.25
CA ILE A 55 -1.97 6.05 12.08
C ILE A 55 -0.83 5.88 11.07
N PHE A 56 -0.11 4.77 11.14
CA PHE A 56 1.01 4.49 10.25
C PHE A 56 0.56 4.33 8.78
N ILE A 57 -0.56 3.66 8.52
CA ILE A 57 -1.17 3.56 7.18
C ILE A 57 -1.51 4.94 6.63
N LEU A 58 -2.08 5.84 7.44
CA LEU A 58 -2.37 7.22 7.01
C LEU A 58 -1.09 7.98 6.65
N ILE A 59 -0.04 7.85 7.45
CA ILE A 59 1.26 8.49 7.17
C ILE A 59 1.86 7.90 5.87
N GLN A 60 1.84 6.57 5.70
CA GLN A 60 2.32 5.92 4.48
C GLN A 60 1.56 6.39 3.25
N LEU A 61 0.24 6.54 3.34
CA LEU A 61 -0.58 7.06 2.25
C LEU A 61 -0.12 8.45 1.79
N ILE A 62 0.12 9.35 2.76
CA ILE A 62 0.62 10.71 2.48
C ILE A 62 2.02 10.65 1.85
N LEU A 63 2.92 9.83 2.39
CA LEU A 63 4.28 9.69 1.86
C LEU A 63 4.31 9.11 0.45
N ILE A 64 3.43 8.15 0.12
CA ILE A 64 3.32 7.58 -1.22
C ILE A 64 2.83 8.63 -2.21
N VAL A 65 1.84 9.44 -1.81
CA VAL A 65 1.33 10.53 -2.65
C VAL A 65 2.42 11.58 -2.89
N ASP A 66 3.13 12.01 -1.85
CA ASP A 66 4.24 12.96 -1.95
C ASP A 66 5.38 12.43 -2.83
N PHE A 67 5.73 11.15 -2.66
CA PHE A 67 6.70 10.48 -3.52
C PHE A 67 6.26 10.45 -4.99
N ALA A 68 4.98 10.17 -5.26
CA ALA A 68 4.44 10.18 -6.63
C ALA A 68 4.45 11.60 -7.24
N TYR A 69 4.19 12.63 -6.44
CA TYR A 69 4.36 14.03 -6.85
C TYR A 69 5.82 14.35 -7.16
N ALA A 70 6.76 13.99 -6.28
CA ALA A 70 8.19 14.22 -6.47
C ALA A 70 8.73 13.54 -7.74
N ILE A 71 8.30 12.30 -8.02
CA ILE A 71 8.62 11.64 -9.29
C ILE A 71 8.07 12.47 -10.46
N THR A 72 6.79 12.84 -10.42
CA THR A 72 6.13 13.58 -11.50
C THR A 72 6.85 14.89 -11.77
N GLU A 73 7.20 15.65 -10.73
CA GLU A 73 7.96 16.90 -10.87
C GLU A 73 9.36 16.68 -11.43
N SER A 74 10.07 15.66 -10.95
CA SER A 74 11.44 15.36 -11.44
C SER A 74 11.47 14.96 -12.91
N MET A 75 10.43 14.27 -13.40
CA MET A 75 10.33 13.86 -14.80
C MET A 75 9.84 15.00 -15.69
N LEU A 76 8.92 15.83 -15.19
CA LEU A 76 8.45 17.02 -15.90
C LEU A 76 9.58 18.05 -16.07
N ALA A 77 10.40 18.28 -15.05
CA ALA A 77 11.58 19.14 -15.15
C ALA A 77 12.55 18.67 -16.25
N LYS A 78 12.80 17.36 -16.34
CA LYS A 78 13.64 16.78 -17.41
C LYS A 78 13.03 16.91 -18.80
N TYR A 79 11.70 16.86 -18.91
CA TYR A 79 10.99 17.09 -20.16
C TYR A 79 11.14 18.54 -20.63
N GLU A 80 10.98 19.51 -19.71
CA GLU A 80 11.15 20.95 -20.00
C GLU A 80 12.59 21.30 -20.40
N GLU A 81 13.60 20.68 -19.77
CA GLU A 81 15.02 20.96 -20.07
C GLU A 81 15.51 20.33 -21.37
N ASN A 82 15.07 19.10 -21.70
CA ASN A 82 15.62 18.34 -22.82
C ASN A 82 14.74 18.36 -24.08
N ASP A 83 13.51 18.90 -24.01
CA ASP A 83 12.45 18.88 -25.06
C ASP A 83 12.20 17.50 -25.71
N HIS A 84 12.69 16.44 -25.06
CA HIS A 84 12.51 15.06 -25.49
C HIS A 84 11.16 14.56 -24.98
N LYS A 85 10.20 14.41 -25.90
CA LYS A 85 8.88 13.80 -25.68
C LYS A 85 8.91 12.41 -25.01
N GLY A 86 10.07 11.74 -25.01
CA GLY A 86 10.29 10.46 -24.36
C GLY A 86 9.99 10.46 -22.85
N TRP A 87 10.28 11.54 -22.12
CA TRP A 87 10.00 11.60 -20.67
C TRP A 87 8.50 11.60 -20.37
N TYR A 88 7.71 12.33 -21.17
CA TYR A 88 6.25 12.30 -21.05
C TYR A 88 5.67 10.92 -21.36
N ILE A 89 6.16 10.27 -22.42
CA ILE A 89 5.77 8.89 -22.77
C ILE A 89 6.13 7.92 -21.64
N CYS A 90 7.32 8.05 -21.05
CA CYS A 90 7.77 7.23 -19.94
C CYS A 90 6.84 7.35 -18.72
N MET A 91 6.45 8.58 -18.34
CA MET A 91 5.50 8.81 -17.24
C MET A 91 4.14 8.16 -17.51
N LEU A 92 3.64 8.26 -18.74
CA LEU A 92 2.36 7.65 -19.14
C LEU A 92 2.43 6.12 -19.12
N LEU A 93 3.51 5.54 -19.65
CA LEU A 93 3.75 4.09 -19.59
C LEU A 93 3.84 3.58 -18.15
N LEU A 94 4.53 4.33 -17.29
CA LEU A 94 4.64 3.99 -15.87
C LEU A 94 3.27 4.03 -15.18
N ALA A 95 2.45 5.04 -15.46
CA ALA A 95 1.09 5.12 -14.93
C ALA A 95 0.23 3.93 -15.39
N ILE A 96 0.26 3.60 -16.69
CA ILE A 96 -0.47 2.45 -17.25
C ILE A 96 -0.02 1.15 -16.59
N PHE A 97 1.28 0.97 -16.38
CA PHE A 97 1.85 -0.21 -15.73
C PHE A 97 1.30 -0.40 -14.30
N PHE A 98 1.30 0.66 -13.48
CA PHE A 98 0.74 0.58 -12.13
C PHE A 98 -0.77 0.32 -12.11
N TYR A 99 -1.52 0.94 -13.04
CA TYR A 99 -2.95 0.63 -13.19
C TYR A 99 -3.20 -0.81 -13.64
N ALA A 100 -2.38 -1.34 -14.54
CA ALA A 100 -2.50 -2.73 -15.00
C ALA A 100 -2.27 -3.73 -13.86
N ILE A 101 -1.25 -3.49 -13.02
CA ILE A 101 -1.00 -4.30 -11.82
C ILE A 101 -2.18 -4.20 -10.85
N SER A 102 -2.64 -2.99 -10.55
CA SER A 102 -3.76 -2.71 -9.66
C SER A 102 -5.03 -3.42 -10.11
N LEU A 103 -5.39 -3.30 -11.40
CA LEU A 103 -6.54 -3.97 -11.99
C LEU A 103 -6.41 -5.50 -11.96
N THR A 104 -5.22 -6.02 -12.31
CA THR A 104 -4.95 -7.46 -12.27
C THR A 104 -5.11 -8.01 -10.85
N GLY A 105 -4.57 -7.33 -9.84
CA GLY A 105 -4.74 -7.69 -8.44
C GLY A 105 -6.21 -7.69 -8.01
N MET A 106 -6.99 -6.68 -8.42
CA MET A 106 -8.42 -6.63 -8.13
C MET A 106 -9.21 -7.75 -8.81
N VAL A 107 -8.90 -8.10 -10.07
CA VAL A 107 -9.51 -9.24 -10.77
C VAL A 107 -9.18 -10.55 -10.06
N PHE A 108 -7.93 -10.75 -9.65
CA PHE A 108 -7.56 -11.92 -8.86
C PHE A 108 -8.32 -11.99 -7.54
N MET A 109 -8.50 -10.86 -6.84
CA MET A 109 -9.30 -10.83 -5.62
C MET A 109 -10.76 -11.21 -5.88
N TYR A 110 -11.37 -10.77 -6.99
CA TYR A 110 -12.71 -11.22 -7.35
C TYR A 110 -12.78 -12.73 -7.62
N ILE A 111 -11.81 -13.29 -8.34
CA ILE A 111 -11.85 -14.71 -8.71
C ILE A 111 -11.64 -15.61 -7.48
N TYR A 112 -10.65 -15.29 -6.64
CA TYR A 112 -10.24 -16.17 -5.54
C TYR A 112 -10.99 -15.91 -4.23
N TYR A 113 -11.29 -14.64 -3.93
CA TYR A 113 -11.94 -14.23 -2.68
C TYR A 113 -13.41 -13.83 -2.89
N GLY A 114 -13.78 -13.44 -4.11
CA GLY A 114 -15.15 -13.10 -4.51
C GLY A 114 -15.90 -14.27 -5.12
N LYS A 115 -16.02 -15.39 -4.41
CA LYS A 115 -16.79 -16.57 -4.87
C LYS A 115 -18.28 -16.21 -5.05
N SER A 116 -18.63 -15.69 -6.22
CA SER A 116 -20.00 -15.43 -6.70
C SER A 116 -20.40 -16.38 -7.85
N THR A 117 -19.47 -17.22 -8.34
CA THR A 117 -19.64 -18.00 -9.58
C THR A 117 -19.31 -19.48 -9.45
N ASP A 118 -19.46 -20.09 -8.27
CA ASP A 118 -19.50 -21.54 -8.15
C ASP A 118 -20.63 -22.01 -7.22
N VAL A 119 -21.21 -23.17 -7.55
CA VAL A 119 -22.39 -23.81 -6.94
C VAL A 119 -22.14 -24.24 -5.48
N THR A 120 -20.92 -24.06 -4.98
CA THR A 120 -20.46 -24.34 -3.60
C THR A 120 -20.45 -23.07 -2.75
N GLN A 121 -21.62 -22.44 -2.61
CA GLN A 121 -21.79 -21.24 -1.79
C GLN A 121 -21.60 -21.52 -0.29
N LYS A 122 -20.55 -20.96 0.32
CA LYS A 122 -20.55 -20.69 1.76
C LYS A 122 -21.37 -19.39 1.99
N PRO A 123 -22.48 -19.42 2.74
CA PRO A 123 -23.26 -18.21 2.99
C PRO A 123 -22.46 -17.21 3.84
N GLY A 124 -22.31 -15.95 3.38
CA GLY A 124 -21.76 -14.86 4.19
C GLY A 124 -20.63 -13.99 3.59
N CYS A 125 -20.04 -14.38 2.45
CA CYS A 125 -18.89 -13.67 1.85
C CYS A 125 -19.24 -12.48 0.93
N ASP A 126 -20.51 -12.09 0.82
CA ASP A 126 -20.96 -10.96 -0.03
C ASP A 126 -20.33 -9.62 0.36
N ARG A 127 -19.89 -9.50 1.62
CA ARG A 127 -19.22 -8.30 2.15
C ARG A 127 -17.92 -8.00 1.41
N HIS A 128 -17.14 -9.01 1.03
CA HIS A 128 -15.90 -8.83 0.27
C HIS A 128 -16.16 -8.23 -1.11
N ASN A 129 -17.20 -8.73 -1.80
CA ASN A 129 -17.61 -8.21 -3.10
C ASN A 129 -18.05 -6.74 -3.03
N ALA A 130 -18.77 -6.37 -1.96
CA ALA A 130 -19.17 -4.98 -1.74
C ALA A 130 -17.96 -4.07 -1.50
N PHE A 131 -17.02 -4.46 -0.63
CA PHE A 131 -15.81 -3.68 -0.36
C PHE A 131 -14.93 -3.53 -1.60
N LEU A 132 -14.75 -4.61 -2.37
CA LEU A 132 -13.96 -4.58 -3.59
C LEU A 132 -14.60 -3.70 -4.67
N SER A 133 -15.94 -3.74 -4.79
CA SER A 133 -16.70 -2.88 -5.71
C SER A 133 -16.54 -1.40 -5.37
N ILE A 134 -16.64 -1.05 -4.09
CA ILE A 134 -16.48 0.34 -3.61
C ILE A 134 -15.06 0.83 -3.89
N ASN A 135 -14.03 0.01 -3.66
CA ASN A 135 -12.64 0.39 -3.93
C ASN A 135 -12.39 0.68 -5.42
N ILE A 136 -12.91 -0.15 -6.32
CA ILE A 136 -12.83 0.12 -7.77
C ILE A 136 -13.49 1.44 -8.14
N ILE A 137 -14.71 1.66 -7.64
CA ILE A 137 -15.44 2.91 -7.92
C ILE A 137 -14.64 4.12 -7.43
N LEU A 138 -14.08 4.06 -6.22
CA LEU A 138 -13.25 5.14 -5.68
C LEU A 138 -11.98 5.38 -6.51
N ILE A 139 -11.28 4.31 -6.93
CA ILE A 139 -10.10 4.42 -7.79
C ILE A 139 -10.47 5.08 -9.13
N VAL A 140 -11.58 4.70 -9.75
CA VAL A 140 -12.05 5.30 -11.00
C VAL A 140 -12.39 6.77 -10.79
N ILE A 141 -13.13 7.12 -9.74
CA ILE A 141 -13.48 8.53 -9.43
C ILE A 141 -12.21 9.37 -9.26
N VAL A 142 -11.25 8.92 -8.45
CA VAL A 142 -10.00 9.66 -8.19
C VAL A 142 -9.18 9.81 -9.48
N SER A 143 -9.17 8.80 -10.35
CA SER A 143 -8.48 8.83 -11.64
C SER A 143 -9.14 9.82 -12.63
N VAL A 144 -10.47 9.92 -12.63
CA VAL A 144 -11.19 10.90 -13.46
C VAL A 144 -10.96 12.32 -12.94
N LEU A 145 -10.99 12.51 -11.61
CA LEU A 145 -10.74 13.81 -10.99
C LEU A 145 -9.33 14.33 -11.29
N SER A 146 -8.32 13.46 -11.39
CA SER A 146 -6.94 13.92 -11.68
C SER A 146 -6.76 14.47 -13.09
N ILE A 147 -7.61 14.08 -14.05
CA ILE A 147 -7.56 14.53 -15.45
C ILE A 147 -8.49 15.73 -15.69
N LEU A 148 -9.39 16.03 -14.76
CA LEU A 148 -10.41 17.05 -14.97
C LEU A 148 -9.78 18.45 -15.15
N PRO A 149 -10.08 19.19 -16.24
CA PRO A 149 -9.49 20.51 -16.51
C PRO A 149 -9.62 21.53 -15.37
N PRO A 150 -10.74 21.61 -14.62
CA PRO A 150 -10.86 22.53 -13.48
C PRO A 150 -9.84 22.27 -12.36
N ILE A 151 -9.38 21.02 -12.20
CA ILE A 151 -8.39 20.63 -11.20
C ILE A 151 -6.99 20.92 -11.72
N GLN A 152 -6.70 20.57 -12.98
CA GLN A 152 -5.41 20.86 -13.61
C GLN A 152 -5.12 22.36 -13.71
N ASN A 153 -6.14 23.20 -13.92
CA ASN A 153 -5.97 24.66 -13.94
C ASN A 153 -5.53 25.24 -12.58
N LYS A 154 -5.87 24.57 -11.47
CA LYS A 154 -5.43 24.97 -10.12
C LYS A 154 -4.11 24.31 -9.73
N ILE A 155 -3.85 23.10 -10.22
CA ILE A 155 -2.66 22.31 -9.93
C ILE A 155 -2.14 21.73 -11.26
N PRO A 156 -1.31 22.48 -12.01
CA PRO A 156 -0.86 22.09 -13.34
C PRO A 156 0.02 20.84 -13.35
N LYS A 157 0.53 20.44 -12.17
CA LYS A 157 1.38 19.26 -11.96
C LYS A 157 0.58 18.01 -11.59
N SER A 158 -0.74 18.11 -11.47
CA SER A 158 -1.62 16.96 -11.25
C SER A 158 -1.69 16.11 -12.51
N GLY A 159 -1.43 14.81 -12.38
CA GLY A 159 -1.41 13.87 -13.50
C GLY A 159 -2.03 12.53 -13.18
N LEU A 160 -1.86 11.60 -14.10
CA LEU A 160 -2.37 10.23 -13.99
C LEU A 160 -1.46 9.33 -13.13
N LEU A 161 -0.22 9.73 -12.88
CA LEU A 161 0.76 8.91 -12.16
C LEU A 161 0.44 8.84 -10.65
N GLN A 162 0.03 9.95 -10.04
CA GLN A 162 -0.33 10.01 -8.63
C GLN A 162 -1.47 9.04 -8.25
N PRO A 163 -2.63 9.05 -8.95
CA PRO A 163 -3.69 8.09 -8.67
C PRO A 163 -3.32 6.65 -9.06
N ALA A 164 -2.38 6.42 -9.99
CA ALA A 164 -1.88 5.09 -10.32
C ALA A 164 -1.16 4.43 -9.12
N PHE A 165 -0.19 5.13 -8.52
CA PHE A 165 0.52 4.66 -7.31
C PHE A 165 -0.44 4.45 -6.15
N LEU A 166 -1.36 5.39 -5.94
CA LEU A 166 -2.39 5.28 -4.91
C LEU A 166 -3.27 4.04 -5.11
N SER A 167 -3.70 3.76 -6.35
CA SER A 167 -4.54 2.61 -6.67
C SER A 167 -3.85 1.27 -6.35
N MET A 168 -2.54 1.17 -6.61
CA MET A 168 -1.76 -0.01 -6.26
C MET A 168 -1.71 -0.22 -4.75
N TYR A 169 -1.48 0.85 -3.97
CA TYR A 169 -1.45 0.77 -2.51
C TYR A 169 -2.81 0.41 -1.91
N ILE A 170 -3.89 1.00 -2.42
CA ILE A 170 -5.26 0.65 -2.00
C ILE A 170 -5.56 -0.82 -2.32
N THR A 171 -5.14 -1.31 -3.48
CA THR A 171 -5.27 -2.72 -3.86
C THR A 171 -4.52 -3.61 -2.87
N TYR A 172 -3.29 -3.27 -2.50
CA TYR A 172 -2.52 -3.99 -1.47
C TYR A 172 -3.20 -4.00 -0.09
N LEU A 173 -3.73 -2.86 0.36
CA LEU A 173 -4.46 -2.79 1.63
C LEU A 173 -5.75 -3.62 1.60
N THR A 174 -6.44 -3.61 0.46
CA THR A 174 -7.67 -4.39 0.26
C THR A 174 -7.38 -5.88 0.34
N TRP A 175 -6.32 -6.35 -0.33
CA TRP A 175 -5.88 -7.74 -0.24
C TRP A 175 -5.49 -8.14 1.17
N SER A 176 -4.71 -7.28 1.85
CA SER A 176 -4.34 -7.48 3.26
C SER A 176 -5.58 -7.59 4.16
N ALA A 177 -6.62 -6.78 3.94
CA ALA A 177 -7.83 -6.84 4.75
C ALA A 177 -8.64 -8.13 4.52
N ILE A 178 -8.86 -8.49 3.25
CA ILE A 178 -9.71 -9.64 2.86
C ILE A 178 -9.05 -10.98 3.22
N SER A 179 -7.72 -11.08 3.15
CA SER A 179 -6.98 -12.30 3.49
C SER A 179 -6.96 -12.64 4.99
N ASN A 180 -7.36 -11.70 5.86
CA ASN A 180 -7.48 -11.94 7.30
C ASN A 180 -8.84 -12.56 7.69
N ASP A 181 -9.80 -12.66 6.77
CA ASP A 181 -11.07 -13.33 7.03
C ASP A 181 -10.93 -14.86 6.84
N THR A 182 -10.91 -15.58 7.95
CA THR A 182 -10.71 -17.04 7.99
C THR A 182 -11.84 -17.84 7.33
N GLU A 183 -13.03 -17.27 7.17
CA GLU A 183 -14.19 -18.00 6.63
C GLU A 183 -14.22 -18.00 5.09
N CYS A 184 -13.74 -16.90 4.51
CA CYS A 184 -13.81 -16.60 3.09
C CYS A 184 -12.45 -16.64 2.36
N THR A 185 -11.36 -16.93 3.07
CA THR A 185 -10.03 -17.11 2.45
C THR A 185 -9.94 -18.47 1.72
N PRO A 186 -9.50 -18.49 0.45
CA PRO A 186 -9.35 -19.73 -0.31
C PRO A 186 -8.24 -20.61 0.28
N THR A 187 -8.46 -21.93 0.30
CA THR A 187 -7.41 -22.88 0.70
C THR A 187 -6.39 -23.04 -0.42
N LEU A 188 -5.18 -23.54 -0.10
CA LEU A 188 -4.17 -23.84 -1.12
C LEU A 188 -4.73 -24.81 -2.18
N GLU A 189 -5.59 -25.75 -1.79
CA GLU A 189 -6.25 -26.67 -2.71
C GLU A 189 -7.18 -25.94 -3.69
N ASP A 190 -8.00 -24.99 -3.22
CA ASP A 190 -8.86 -24.15 -4.07
C ASP A 190 -8.02 -23.39 -5.11
N ILE A 191 -6.89 -22.82 -4.68
CA ILE A 191 -5.96 -22.07 -5.54
C ILE A 191 -5.34 -22.99 -6.58
N TYR A 192 -4.88 -24.19 -6.21
CA TYR A 192 -4.34 -25.17 -7.16
C TYR A 192 -5.38 -25.65 -8.17
N THR A 193 -6.63 -25.88 -7.76
CA THR A 193 -7.72 -26.26 -8.69
C THR A 193 -8.09 -25.13 -9.65
N SER A 194 -8.08 -23.88 -9.19
CA SER A 194 -8.32 -22.70 -10.03
C SER A 194 -7.15 -22.38 -10.97
N LEU A 195 -5.91 -22.59 -10.52
CA LEU A 195 -4.68 -22.43 -11.31
C LEU A 195 -4.40 -23.63 -12.23
N GLY A 196 -5.14 -24.74 -12.11
CA GLY A 196 -5.06 -25.93 -12.95
C GLY A 196 -5.29 -25.70 -14.45
N GLY A 197 -5.49 -24.44 -14.87
CA GLY A 197 -5.49 -24.00 -16.27
C GLY A 197 -4.44 -22.95 -16.67
N MET A 198 -3.61 -22.39 -15.77
CA MET A 198 -2.64 -21.35 -16.13
C MET A 198 -1.29 -21.45 -15.39
N SER A 199 -0.25 -21.63 -16.22
CA SER A 199 1.21 -21.75 -16.00
C SER A 199 1.83 -21.15 -14.72
N SER A 200 2.83 -21.88 -14.20
CA SER A 200 3.65 -21.71 -12.99
C SER A 200 4.35 -20.36 -12.77
N ILE A 201 4.22 -19.39 -13.69
CA ILE A 201 4.92 -18.10 -13.64
C ILE A 201 4.27 -17.14 -12.61
N ILE A 202 2.96 -17.28 -12.34
CA ILE A 202 2.24 -16.40 -11.39
C ILE A 202 2.56 -16.75 -9.92
N LEU A 203 2.88 -18.03 -9.63
CA LEU A 203 3.18 -18.48 -8.26
C LEU A 203 4.46 -17.85 -7.69
N ILE A 204 5.40 -17.46 -8.55
CA ILE A 204 6.67 -16.84 -8.15
C ILE A 204 6.49 -15.34 -7.81
N LEU A 205 5.42 -14.71 -8.32
CA LEU A 205 5.11 -13.30 -8.05
C LEU A 205 4.31 -13.08 -6.76
N MET A 206 3.81 -14.15 -6.12
CA MET A 206 2.98 -14.09 -4.92
C MET A 206 3.67 -14.58 -3.65
N CYS A 207 4.98 -14.86 -3.69
CA CYS A 207 5.78 -15.27 -2.54
C CYS A 207 6.82 -14.21 -2.15
#